data_AF-A0A842JZD7-F1
#
_entry.id   AF-A0A842JZD7-F1
#
_cell.length_a   1.000
_cell.length_b   1.000
_cell.length_c   1.000
_cell.angle_alpha   90.00
_cell.angle_beta   90.00
_cell.angle_gamma   90.00
#
_symmetry.space_group_name_H-M   'P 1'
#
loop_
_entity.id
_entity.type
_entity.pdbx_description
1 polymer ?
#
loop_
_entity_poly.entity_id
_entity_poly.type
_entity_poly.pdbx_seq_one_letter_code
_entity_poly.pdbx_strand_id
1 'polypeptide(L)'
;MPTRTIVDDSVEVGGVTIPRGERVHFPVAAANRDPKYYPDPDEVRFDRDARPHLAFGIGPHRCLGLNLARLELKIAFTELRRRIPKFERLPGKEPHEHLGLAWGVENIHLKFPAAERETPQRCTMVDATRNPPGELFEPITIVLARSSPVVTDLDRDLHDPMN
;
A
#
# COMPACT_ATOMS: atom_id res chain seq x y z
N MET A 1 2.32 10.70 -9.99
CA MET A 1 1.67 12.01 -10.16
C MET A 1 0.94 12.12 -11.50
N PRO A 2 -0.40 12.19 -11.50
CA PRO A 2 -1.17 12.28 -12.73
C PRO A 2 -0.84 13.59 -13.47
N THR A 3 -0.67 13.47 -14.79
CA THR A 3 -0.54 14.62 -15.69
C THR A 3 -1.75 14.67 -16.61
N ARG A 4 -2.10 15.86 -17.10
CA ARG A 4 -3.09 16.07 -18.16
C ARG A 4 -2.50 16.97 -19.22
N THR A 5 -2.90 16.74 -20.47
CA THR A 5 -2.49 17.56 -21.60
C THR A 5 -3.63 18.49 -21.97
N ILE A 6 -3.34 19.77 -22.21
CA ILE A 6 -4.34 20.73 -22.66
C ILE A 6 -4.69 20.44 -24.12
N VAL A 7 -5.96 20.13 -24.36
CA VAL A 7 -6.48 19.79 -25.71
C VAL A 7 -7.30 20.90 -26.33
N ASP A 8 -7.62 21.95 -25.58
CA ASP A 8 -8.24 23.18 -26.07
C ASP A 8 -7.15 24.17 -26.49
N ASP A 9 -7.52 25.28 -27.14
CA ASP A 9 -6.54 26.28 -27.58
C ASP A 9 -5.81 26.93 -26.40
N SER A 10 -6.53 27.16 -25.29
CA SER A 10 -5.96 27.55 -23.99
C SER A 10 -6.94 27.27 -22.85
N VAL A 11 -6.44 27.22 -21.61
CA VAL A 11 -7.25 27.16 -20.40
C VAL A 11 -6.71 28.10 -19.33
N GLU A 12 -7.60 28.76 -18.57
CA GLU A 12 -7.25 29.55 -17.39
C GLU A 12 -7.35 28.71 -16.12
N VAL A 13 -6.27 28.61 -15.34
CA VAL A 13 -6.25 27.92 -14.04
C VAL A 13 -5.53 28.76 -13.01
N GLY A 14 -6.22 29.15 -11.94
CA GLY A 14 -5.61 29.92 -10.84
C GLY A 14 -5.04 31.27 -11.27
N GLY A 15 -5.59 31.89 -12.32
CA GLY A 15 -5.10 33.14 -12.89
C GLY A 15 -3.91 32.97 -13.86
N VAL A 16 -3.62 31.74 -14.28
CA VAL A 16 -2.57 31.43 -15.27
C VAL A 16 -3.19 30.87 -16.54
N THR A 17 -2.88 31.49 -17.68
CA THR A 17 -3.20 30.98 -19.02
C THR A 17 -2.24 29.86 -19.40
N ILE A 18 -2.78 28.69 -19.74
CA ILE A 18 -2.02 27.52 -20.19
C ILE A 18 -2.39 27.22 -21.64
N PRO A 19 -1.45 27.26 -22.60
CA PRO A 19 -1.76 27.03 -24.01
C PRO A 19 -1.96 25.54 -24.34
N ARG A 20 -2.53 25.28 -25.52
CA ARG A 20 -2.68 23.95 -26.12
C ARG A 20 -1.37 23.15 -26.10
N GLY A 21 -1.48 21.85 -25.82
CA GLY A 21 -0.36 20.91 -25.91
C GLY A 21 0.50 20.83 -24.64
N GLU A 22 0.39 21.81 -23.74
CA GLU A 22 1.10 21.79 -22.48
C GLU A 22 0.63 20.68 -21.54
N ARG A 23 1.58 20.17 -20.73
CA ARG A 23 1.31 19.13 -19.75
C ARG A 23 1.25 19.73 -18.35
N VAL A 24 0.08 19.64 -17.73
CA VAL A 24 -0.15 20.07 -16.36
C VAL A 24 0.04 18.90 -15.41
N HIS A 25 0.87 19.12 -14.39
CA HIS A 25 1.13 18.17 -13.33
C HIS A 25 0.29 18.49 -12.10
N PHE A 26 -0.37 17.49 -11.52
CA PHE A 26 -1.17 17.66 -10.32
C PHE A 26 -0.47 17.02 -9.12
N PRO A 27 0.08 17.81 -8.18
CA PRO A 27 0.73 17.28 -6.99
C PRO A 27 -0.32 16.80 -5.98
N VAL A 28 -0.86 15.60 -6.21
CA VAL A 28 -1.93 15.00 -5.39
C VAL A 28 -1.57 14.93 -3.90
N ALA A 29 -0.30 14.66 -3.59
CA ALA A 29 0.18 14.60 -2.21
C ALA A 29 0.11 15.97 -1.50
N ALA A 30 0.32 17.07 -2.23
CA ALA A 30 0.18 18.43 -1.72
C ALA A 30 -1.30 18.81 -1.58
N ALA A 31 -2.13 18.47 -2.57
CA ALA A 31 -3.57 18.72 -2.50
C ALA A 31 -4.24 18.00 -1.32
N ASN A 32 -3.81 16.78 -0.99
CA ASN A 32 -4.29 16.04 0.19
C ASN A 32 -3.79 16.61 1.52
N ARG A 33 -2.92 17.62 1.50
CA ARG A 33 -2.41 18.36 2.67
C ARG A 33 -2.76 19.85 2.63
N ASP A 34 -3.68 20.26 1.76
CA ASP A 34 -4.07 21.66 1.66
C ASP A 34 -4.84 22.10 2.93
N PRO A 35 -4.33 23.06 3.73
CA PRO A 35 -4.99 23.52 4.95
C PRO A 35 -6.36 24.17 4.71
N LYS A 36 -6.65 24.63 3.47
CA LYS A 36 -7.97 25.11 3.09
C LYS A 36 -9.05 24.02 3.17
N TYR A 37 -8.66 22.76 3.00
CA TYR A 37 -9.56 21.61 2.99
C TYR A 37 -9.39 20.70 4.22
N TYR A 38 -8.17 20.63 4.77
CA TYR A 38 -7.82 19.76 5.87
C TYR A 38 -7.12 20.57 6.99
N PRO A 39 -7.83 20.96 8.06
CA PRO A 39 -7.20 21.55 9.23
C PRO A 39 -6.17 20.59 9.84
N ASP A 40 -5.02 21.13 10.24
CA ASP A 40 -3.87 20.37 10.77
C ASP A 40 -3.42 19.23 9.82
N PRO A 41 -3.07 19.54 8.55
CA PRO A 41 -2.95 18.54 7.48
C PRO A 41 -1.81 17.54 7.69
N ASP A 42 -0.79 17.90 8.49
CA ASP A 42 0.36 17.05 8.79
C ASP A 42 0.11 16.08 9.96
N GLU A 43 -1.00 16.24 10.69
CA GLU A 43 -1.38 15.32 11.76
C GLU A 43 -2.13 14.09 11.22
N VAL A 44 -1.73 12.91 11.68
CA VAL A 44 -2.41 11.64 11.38
C VAL A 44 -3.60 11.49 12.34
N ARG A 45 -4.80 11.79 11.84
CA ARG A 45 -6.06 11.71 12.58
C ARG A 45 -7.00 10.67 11.98
N PHE A 46 -7.23 9.57 12.69
CA PHE A 46 -8.10 8.48 12.23
C PHE A 46 -9.60 8.79 12.33
N ASP A 47 -9.97 9.79 13.13
CA ASP A 47 -11.34 10.23 13.40
C ASP A 47 -11.74 11.47 12.57
N ARG A 48 -10.85 11.95 11.68
CA ARG A 48 -11.12 13.12 10.83
C ARG A 48 -12.32 12.84 9.93
N ASP A 49 -13.24 13.82 9.84
CA ASP A 49 -14.34 13.78 8.89
C ASP A 49 -13.79 13.67 7.46
N ALA A 50 -13.96 12.49 6.87
CA ALA A 50 -13.19 12.06 5.71
C ALA A 50 -13.80 12.62 4.43
N ARG A 51 -13.51 13.89 4.12
CA ARG A 51 -13.63 14.38 2.74
C ARG A 51 -12.77 13.49 1.83
N PRO A 52 -13.30 13.00 0.69
CA PRO A 52 -12.57 12.06 -0.14
C PRO A 52 -11.21 12.62 -0.57
N HIS A 53 -10.14 12.01 -0.08
CA HIS A 53 -8.78 12.31 -0.55
C HIS A 53 -8.63 11.96 -2.03
N LEU A 54 -7.72 12.65 -2.72
CA LEU A 54 -7.51 12.53 -4.16
C LEU A 54 -6.55 11.39 -4.55
N ALA A 55 -6.12 10.55 -3.61
CA ALA A 55 -5.15 9.48 -3.91
C ALA A 55 -5.68 8.46 -4.94
N PHE A 56 -7.00 8.31 -5.06
CA PHE A 56 -7.65 7.46 -6.06
C PHE A 56 -8.28 8.26 -7.23
N GLY A 57 -7.91 9.52 -7.37
CA GLY A 57 -8.48 10.43 -8.36
C GLY A 57 -9.96 10.77 -8.13
N ILE A 58 -10.52 11.53 -9.06
CA ILE A 58 -11.91 12.01 -9.06
C ILE A 58 -12.42 12.10 -10.50
N GLY A 59 -13.75 12.11 -10.67
CA GLY A 59 -14.40 12.28 -11.97
C GLY A 59 -14.34 11.01 -12.84
N PRO A 60 -14.36 11.15 -14.18
CA PRO A 60 -14.46 10.03 -15.13
C PRO A 60 -13.32 9.01 -15.03
N HIS A 61 -12.15 9.42 -14.54
CA HIS A 61 -10.98 8.56 -14.36
C HIS A 61 -10.74 8.17 -12.90
N ARG A 62 -11.78 8.25 -12.06
CA ARG A 62 -11.69 7.76 -10.67
C ARG A 62 -11.31 6.28 -10.68
N CYS A 63 -10.40 5.90 -9.78
CA CYS A 63 -9.85 4.55 -9.73
C CYS A 63 -10.95 3.50 -9.61
N LEU A 64 -11.02 2.61 -10.60
CA LEU A 64 -11.95 1.48 -10.61
C LEU A 64 -11.70 0.53 -9.42
N GLY A 65 -10.42 0.38 -9.03
CA GLY A 65 -9.99 -0.49 -7.94
C GLY A 65 -10.11 0.10 -6.53
N LEU A 66 -10.64 1.32 -6.36
CA LEU A 66 -10.74 1.98 -5.05
C LEU A 66 -11.36 1.09 -3.97
N ASN A 67 -12.48 0.44 -4.29
CA ASN A 67 -13.22 -0.36 -3.32
C ASN A 67 -12.49 -1.66 -2.99
N LEU A 68 -11.84 -2.26 -3.98
CA LEU A 68 -11.00 -3.45 -3.79
C LEU A 68 -9.80 -3.12 -2.88
N ALA A 69 -9.04 -2.07 -3.21
CA ALA A 69 -7.89 -1.64 -2.40
C ALA A 69 -8.28 -1.34 -0.95
N ARG A 70 -9.45 -0.72 -0.71
CA ARG A 70 -9.98 -0.48 0.64
C ARG A 70 -10.31 -1.78 1.38
N LEU A 71 -10.92 -2.73 0.70
CA LEU A 71 -11.23 -4.03 1.28
C LEU A 71 -9.95 -4.80 1.64
N GLU A 72 -8.99 -4.83 0.73
CA GLU A 72 -7.69 -5.48 0.94
C GLU A 72 -6.95 -4.88 2.13
N LEU A 73 -6.86 -3.54 2.22
CA LEU A 73 -6.25 -2.88 3.36
C LEU A 73 -6.97 -3.19 4.67
N LYS A 74 -8.31 -3.20 4.65
CA LYS A 74 -9.10 -3.55 5.84
C LYS A 74 -8.80 -4.98 6.30
N ILE A 75 -8.77 -5.94 5.38
CA ILE A 75 -8.46 -7.35 5.70
C ILE A 75 -7.03 -7.46 6.21
N ALA A 76 -6.05 -6.88 5.49
CA ALA A 76 -4.64 -6.93 5.85
C ALA A 76 -4.37 -6.37 7.25
N PHE A 77 -4.88 -5.18 7.58
CA PHE A 77 -4.69 -4.59 8.91
C PHE A 77 -5.47 -5.32 10.00
N THR A 78 -6.66 -5.84 9.70
CA THR A 78 -7.42 -6.65 10.67
C THR A 78 -6.66 -7.93 11.04
N GLU A 79 -6.17 -8.67 10.04
CA GLU A 79 -5.43 -9.90 10.26
C GLU A 79 -4.05 -9.65 10.88
N LEU A 80 -3.36 -8.59 10.46
CA LEU A 80 -2.10 -8.17 11.09
C LEU A 80 -2.31 -7.89 12.57
N ARG A 81 -3.34 -7.11 12.93
CA ARG A 81 -3.64 -6.77 14.32
C ARG A 81 -4.06 -7.99 15.14
N ARG A 82 -4.81 -8.92 14.54
CA ARG A 82 -5.27 -10.15 15.20
C ARG A 82 -4.12 -11.12 15.50
N ARG A 83 -3.26 -11.37 14.50
CA ARG A 83 -2.19 -12.39 14.59
C ARG A 83 -0.90 -11.86 15.19
N ILE A 84 -0.57 -10.60 14.93
CA ILE A 84 0.65 -9.93 15.40
C ILE A 84 0.24 -8.66 16.17
N PRO A 85 -0.35 -8.81 17.36
CA PRO A 85 -0.91 -7.68 18.10
C PRO A 85 0.14 -6.74 18.69
N LYS A 86 1.39 -7.21 18.81
CA LYS A 86 2.53 -6.44 19.32
C LYS A 86 3.68 -6.60 18.35
N PHE A 87 4.09 -5.51 17.73
CA PHE A 87 5.26 -5.44 16.87
C PHE A 87 5.92 -4.08 17.02
N GLU A 88 7.21 -4.05 16.75
CA GLU A 88 8.01 -2.83 16.73
C GLU A 88 8.87 -2.84 15.47
N ARG A 89 9.29 -1.66 15.03
CA ARG A 89 10.30 -1.56 13.97
C ARG A 89 11.62 -2.17 14.45
N LEU A 90 12.29 -2.92 13.59
CA LEU A 90 13.62 -3.43 13.86
C LEU A 90 14.63 -2.26 13.84
N PRO A 91 15.32 -1.95 14.95
CA PRO A 91 16.29 -0.86 14.97
C PRO A 91 17.44 -1.09 13.97
N GLY A 92 17.95 -0.02 13.38
CA GLY A 92 19.06 -0.07 12.41
C GLY A 92 18.68 -0.61 11.01
N LYS A 93 17.40 -0.89 10.76
CA LYS A 93 16.86 -1.24 9.45
C LYS A 93 15.85 -0.18 9.01
N GLU A 94 16.36 0.87 8.38
CA GLU A 94 15.55 1.97 7.88
C GLU A 94 14.68 1.52 6.70
N PRO A 95 13.41 1.95 6.63
CA PRO A 95 12.56 1.67 5.49
C PRO A 95 13.17 2.23 4.20
N HIS A 96 13.18 1.42 3.15
CA HIS A 96 13.46 1.91 1.81
C HIS A 96 12.17 2.39 1.15
N GLU A 97 12.20 3.60 0.63
CA GLU A 97 11.06 4.19 -0.08
C GLU A 97 11.34 4.19 -1.58
N HIS A 98 10.35 3.74 -2.35
CA HIS A 98 10.37 3.91 -3.79
C HIS A 98 9.73 5.25 -4.15
N LEU A 99 10.55 6.18 -4.65
CA LEU A 99 10.10 7.47 -5.14
C LEU A 99 9.78 7.34 -6.64
N GLY A 100 8.48 7.38 -6.98
CA GLY A 100 8.01 7.24 -8.35
C GLY A 100 6.65 7.87 -8.58
N LEU A 101 6.01 7.51 -9.71
CA LEU A 101 4.62 7.94 -9.99
C LEU A 101 3.67 7.51 -8.87
N ALA A 102 3.89 6.30 -8.35
CA ALA A 102 3.34 5.77 -7.12
C ALA A 102 4.46 5.76 -6.08
N TRP A 103 4.29 6.53 -5.01
CA TRP A 103 5.18 6.49 -3.86
C TRP A 103 4.75 5.35 -2.93
N GLY A 104 5.71 4.62 -2.39
CA GLY A 104 5.46 3.54 -1.46
C GLY A 104 6.70 3.16 -0.67
N VAL A 105 6.48 2.44 0.42
CA VAL A 105 7.54 1.85 1.22
C VAL A 105 7.77 0.44 0.73
N GLU A 106 8.99 0.14 0.26
CA GLU A 106 9.36 -1.14 -0.31
C GLU A 106 9.59 -2.20 0.77
N ASN A 107 10.18 -1.79 1.89
CA ASN A 107 10.42 -2.67 3.03
C ASN A 107 10.15 -1.97 4.36
N ILE A 108 9.57 -2.74 5.29
CA ILE A 108 9.46 -2.37 6.70
C ILE A 108 9.83 -3.61 7.51
N HIS A 109 11.00 -3.55 8.15
CA HIS A 109 11.47 -4.65 8.99
C HIS A 109 10.86 -4.55 10.39
N LEU A 110 10.13 -5.59 10.80
CA LEU A 110 9.43 -5.66 12.07
C LEU A 110 10.02 -6.76 12.96
N LYS A 111 10.06 -6.50 14.27
CA LYS A 111 10.25 -7.50 15.31
C LYS A 111 8.95 -7.71 16.07
N PHE A 112 8.60 -8.95 16.37
CA PHE A 112 7.41 -9.31 17.14
C PHE A 112 7.64 -10.62 17.89
N PRO A 113 6.96 -10.86 19.01
CA PRO A 113 7.04 -12.13 19.72
C PRO A 113 6.59 -13.27 18.81
N ALA A 114 7.37 -14.36 18.77
CA ALA A 114 6.94 -15.57 18.09
C ALA A 114 5.66 -16.09 18.76
N ALA A 115 4.59 -16.20 18.00
CA ALA A 115 3.38 -16.90 18.45
C ALA A 115 3.45 -18.35 17.97
N GLU A 116 2.83 -19.26 18.72
CA GLU A 116 2.48 -20.57 18.19
C GLU A 116 1.61 -20.34 16.95
N ARG A 117 1.99 -20.96 15.83
CA ARG A 117 1.14 -20.93 14.64
C ARG A 117 -0.17 -21.58 15.03
N GLU A 118 -1.29 -20.86 14.91
CA GLU A 118 -2.58 -21.49 14.77
C GLU A 118 -2.41 -22.50 13.63
N THR A 119 -2.35 -23.79 13.96
CA THR A 119 -2.43 -24.86 12.96
C THR A 119 -3.60 -24.48 12.07
N PRO A 120 -3.46 -24.43 10.73
CA PRO A 120 -4.60 -24.14 9.89
C PRO A 120 -5.69 -25.10 10.36
N GLN A 121 -6.77 -24.57 10.96
CA GLN A 121 -8.01 -25.32 10.98
C GLN A 121 -8.14 -25.74 9.53
N ARG A 122 -8.17 -27.06 9.25
CA ARG A 122 -8.50 -27.55 7.91
C ARG A 122 -9.61 -26.62 7.47
N CYS A 123 -9.42 -25.91 6.36
CA CYS A 123 -10.54 -25.30 5.70
C CYS A 123 -11.48 -26.48 5.49
N THR A 124 -12.43 -26.68 6.40
CA THR A 124 -13.62 -27.44 6.14
C THR A 124 -14.15 -26.69 4.94
N MET A 125 -14.07 -27.35 3.78
CA MET A 125 -14.63 -26.83 2.55
C MET A 125 -15.97 -26.23 2.94
N VAL A 126 -16.06 -24.90 2.84
CA VAL A 126 -17.37 -24.27 2.82
C VAL A 126 -18.04 -24.94 1.63
N ASP A 127 -19.08 -25.70 1.92
CA ASP A 127 -19.78 -26.56 0.98
C ASP A 127 -19.90 -25.86 -0.38
N ALA A 128 -19.13 -26.37 -1.35
CA ALA A 128 -19.01 -25.79 -2.68
C ALA A 128 -20.34 -25.85 -3.47
N THR A 129 -21.37 -26.50 -2.92
CA THR A 129 -22.72 -26.52 -3.50
C THR A 129 -23.46 -25.18 -3.38
N ARG A 130 -22.94 -24.21 -2.60
CA ARG A 130 -23.52 -22.86 -2.50
C ARG A 130 -23.02 -21.85 -3.54
N ASN A 131 -22.07 -22.22 -4.40
CA ASN A 131 -21.56 -21.32 -5.44
C ASN A 131 -22.07 -21.80 -6.82
N PRO A 132 -22.68 -20.92 -7.64
CA PRO A 132 -23.09 -21.30 -9.00
C PRO A 132 -21.87 -21.70 -9.84
N PRO A 133 -21.99 -22.70 -10.73
CA PRO A 133 -20.86 -23.22 -11.49
C PRO A 133 -20.40 -22.18 -12.52
N GLY A 134 -19.18 -21.64 -12.39
CA GLY A 134 -18.67 -20.68 -13.38
C GLY A 134 -17.28 -20.07 -13.20
N GLU A 135 -16.65 -20.06 -12.02
CA GLU A 135 -15.35 -19.39 -11.85
C GLU A 135 -14.26 -20.32 -11.32
N LEU A 136 -13.40 -20.75 -12.24
CA LEU A 136 -12.12 -21.41 -11.96
C LEU A 136 -11.15 -20.37 -11.41
N PHE A 137 -10.97 -20.34 -10.09
CA PHE A 137 -9.78 -19.75 -9.47
C PHE A 137 -8.93 -20.88 -8.90
N GLU A 138 -7.78 -21.12 -9.56
CA GLU A 138 -6.72 -21.98 -9.06
C GLU A 138 -6.26 -21.48 -7.67
N PRO A 139 -6.14 -22.36 -6.66
CA PRO A 139 -5.66 -21.96 -5.35
C PRO A 139 -4.19 -21.52 -5.44
N ILE A 140 -3.90 -20.28 -5.04
CA ILE A 140 -2.54 -19.78 -4.86
C ILE A 140 -1.84 -20.68 -3.82
N THR A 141 -0.94 -21.53 -4.28
CA THR A 141 -0.10 -22.37 -3.42
C THR A 141 0.97 -21.50 -2.79
N ILE A 142 0.77 -21.10 -1.54
CA ILE A 142 1.81 -20.47 -0.72
C ILE A 142 2.74 -21.58 -0.22
N VAL A 143 3.90 -21.74 -0.87
CA VAL A 143 4.96 -22.63 -0.40
C VAL A 143 5.62 -22.01 0.83
N LEU A 144 5.31 -22.54 2.02
CA LEU A 144 5.97 -22.15 3.27
C LEU A 144 7.24 -22.99 3.47
N ALA A 145 8.41 -22.37 3.28
CA ALA A 145 9.68 -22.96 3.69
C ALA A 145 9.68 -23.20 5.22
N ARG A 146 9.99 -24.43 5.63
CA ARG A 146 10.24 -24.77 7.04
C ARG A 146 11.66 -24.34 7.38
N SER A 147 11.82 -23.29 8.19
CA SER A 147 13.07 -23.08 8.93
C SER A 147 12.91 -23.65 10.34
N SER A 148 13.57 -24.77 10.60
CA SER A 148 13.86 -25.24 11.95
C SER A 148 14.90 -24.32 12.62
N PRO A 149 14.94 -24.25 13.96
CA PRO A 149 15.76 -23.29 14.67
C PRO A 149 17.18 -23.82 14.82
N VAL A 150 18.12 -23.32 14.01
CA VAL A 150 19.54 -23.33 14.33
C VAL A 150 20.10 -21.98 13.90
N VAL A 151 20.25 -21.10 14.88
CA VAL A 151 21.19 -19.97 14.80
C VAL A 151 22.57 -20.59 14.90
N THR A 152 23.31 -20.61 13.80
CA THR A 152 24.77 -20.70 13.81
C THR A 152 25.33 -19.67 12.85
N ASP A 153 26.17 -18.81 13.41
CA ASP A 153 27.13 -17.89 12.79
C ASP A 153 27.28 -17.99 11.27
N LEU A 154 26.82 -16.94 10.58
CA LEU A 154 27.21 -16.56 9.23
C LEU A 154 27.52 -15.06 9.23
N ASP A 155 28.43 -14.66 10.12
CA ASP A 155 29.03 -13.31 10.17
C ASP A 155 30.57 -13.38 10.04
N ARG A 156 31.05 -14.41 9.34
CA ARG A 156 32.40 -14.47 8.77
C ARG A 156 32.24 -14.81 7.30
N ASP A 157 32.95 -14.10 6.44
CA ASP A 157 33.13 -14.33 4.98
C ASP A 157 32.45 -13.34 4.01
N LEU A 158 32.17 -12.10 4.45
CA LEU A 158 32.02 -10.95 3.54
C LEU A 158 32.94 -9.78 3.95
N HIS A 159 34.22 -10.10 4.10
CA HIS A 159 35.31 -9.14 3.98
C HIS A 159 36.44 -9.81 3.18
N ASP A 160 36.29 -9.77 1.86
CA ASP A 160 37.45 -9.75 0.97
C ASP A 160 37.18 -8.74 -0.15
N PRO A 161 37.83 -7.56 -0.14
CA PRO A 161 37.81 -6.62 -1.24
C PRO A 161 39.01 -6.90 -2.14
N MET A 162 38.82 -7.51 -3.31
CA MET A 162 39.86 -7.56 -4.34
C MET A 162 39.31 -7.47 -5.76
N ASN A 163 39.78 -6.41 -6.43
CA ASN A 163 39.89 -6.16 -7.88
C ASN A 163 38.69 -5.52 -8.61
#